data_AF-A0A822FL52-F1
#
_entry.id   AF-A0A822FL52-F1
#
_cell.length_a   1.000
_cell.length_b   1.000
_cell.length_c   1.000
_cell.angle_alpha   90.00
_cell.angle_beta   90.00
_cell.angle_gamma   90.00
#
_symmetry.space_group_name_H-M   'P 1'
#
loop_
_entity.id
_entity.type
_entity.pdbx_description
1 polymer ?
#
loop_
_entity_poly.entity_id
_entity_poly.type
_entity_poly.pdbx_seq_one_letter_code
_entity_poly.pdbx_strand_id
1 'polypeptide(L)'
;TSTTNLKESVERGQILLENYIGKYIDFPKILIAFINGPAVGISVSTLGLFDGVYSSSNATFSLPFTRTAQSAEGCSSFTFPLIMGSLNAKDVLLFDRKLTADEAQQRGLITK
;
A
#
# COMPACT_ATOMS: atom_id res chain seq x y z
N THR A 1 -21.25 20.87 18.46
CA THR A 1 -21.35 19.46 18.92
C THR A 1 -21.00 18.45 17.83
N SER A 2 -21.42 18.58 16.56
CA SER A 2 -20.99 17.64 15.50
C SER A 2 -19.51 17.69 15.10
N THR A 3 -18.87 18.85 15.15
CA THR A 3 -17.47 19.02 14.72
C THR A 3 -16.44 18.42 15.69
N THR A 4 -16.76 18.38 16.99
CA THR A 4 -15.91 17.79 18.04
C THR A 4 -15.81 16.26 17.86
N ASN A 5 -16.95 15.60 17.60
CA ASN A 5 -17.03 14.16 17.36
C ASN A 5 -16.28 13.73 16.08
N LEU A 6 -16.29 14.57 15.05
CA LEU A 6 -15.54 14.31 13.82
C LEU A 6 -14.02 14.37 14.06
N LYS A 7 -13.53 15.38 14.78
CA LYS A 7 -12.09 15.50 15.10
C LYS A 7 -11.59 14.30 15.90
N GLU A 8 -12.31 13.92 16.94
CA GLU A 8 -11.98 12.74 17.76
C GLU A 8 -11.96 11.44 16.93
N SER A 9 -12.89 11.30 15.98
CA SER A 9 -12.93 10.13 15.08
C SER A 9 -11.73 10.10 14.12
N VAL A 10 -11.32 11.26 13.59
CA VAL A 10 -10.13 11.38 12.72
C VAL A 10 -8.85 11.06 13.50
N GLU A 11 -8.69 11.63 14.69
CA GLU A 11 -7.53 11.37 15.55
C GLU A 11 -7.43 9.88 15.92
N ARG A 12 -8.55 9.26 16.29
CA ARG A 12 -8.60 7.81 16.57
C ARG A 12 -8.24 6.99 15.34
N GLY A 13 -8.73 7.38 14.15
CA GLY A 13 -8.40 6.74 12.89
C GLY A 13 -6.91 6.83 12.56
N GLN A 14 -6.31 8.01 12.76
CA GLN A 14 -4.87 8.22 12.57
C GLN A 14 -4.05 7.34 13.50
N ILE A 15 -4.35 7.33 14.80
CA ILE A 15 -3.64 6.48 15.78
C ILE A 15 -3.78 4.99 15.44
N LEU A 16 -4.96 4.56 14.99
CA LEU A 16 -5.17 3.18 14.58
C LEU A 16 -4.30 2.82 13.37
N LEU A 17 -4.24 3.69 12.36
CA LEU A 17 -3.44 3.48 11.17
C LEU A 17 -1.94 3.47 11.48
N GLU A 18 -1.46 4.43 12.27
CA GLU A 18 -0.07 4.49 12.72
C GLU A 18 0.33 3.22 13.47
N ASN A 19 -0.49 2.77 14.41
CA ASN A 19 -0.24 1.52 15.13
C ASN A 19 -0.25 0.31 14.19
N TYR A 20 -1.20 0.25 13.25
CA TYR A 20 -1.29 -0.83 12.28
C TYR A 20 -0.04 -0.92 11.40
N ILE A 21 0.40 0.20 10.81
CA ILE A 21 1.61 0.27 9.99
C ILE A 21 2.87 0.01 10.81
N GLY A 22 2.94 0.52 12.04
CA GLY A 22 4.04 0.26 12.96
C GLY A 22 4.28 -1.24 13.20
N LYS A 23 3.23 -2.07 13.18
CA LYS A 23 3.40 -3.53 13.31
C LYS A 23 4.08 -4.19 12.12
N TYR A 24 4.00 -3.62 10.92
CA TYR A 24 4.77 -4.11 9.78
C TYR A 24 6.23 -3.68 9.90
N ILE A 25 6.48 -2.42 10.25
CA ILE A 25 7.83 -1.84 10.39
C ILE A 25 8.65 -2.58 11.47
N ASP A 26 8.04 -2.80 12.64
CA ASP A 26 8.73 -3.38 13.79
C ASP A 26 8.69 -4.93 13.81
N PHE A 27 8.16 -5.58 12.77
CA PHE A 27 7.99 -7.03 12.79
C PHE A 27 9.36 -7.73 12.79
N PRO A 28 9.70 -8.54 13.82
CA PRO A 28 11.09 -8.97 14.04
C PRO A 28 11.47 -10.25 13.28
N LYS A 29 10.60 -10.75 12.40
CA LYS A 29 10.77 -12.02 11.67
C LYS A 29 10.50 -11.77 10.19
N ILE A 30 10.88 -12.74 9.36
CA ILE A 30 10.56 -12.70 7.94
C ILE A 30 9.04 -12.69 7.73
N LEU A 31 8.55 -11.67 7.02
CA LEU A 31 7.16 -11.45 6.68
C LEU A 31 6.96 -11.59 5.17
N ILE A 32 6.19 -12.60 4.77
CA ILE A 32 5.91 -12.91 3.35
C ILE A 32 4.43 -12.72 3.04
N ALA A 33 4.13 -12.04 1.94
CA ALA A 33 2.77 -11.88 1.42
C ALA A 33 2.50 -12.92 0.32
N PHE A 34 1.31 -13.53 0.35
CA PHE A 34 0.77 -14.38 -0.73
C PHE A 34 -0.55 -13.79 -1.23
N ILE A 35 -0.53 -13.24 -2.44
CA ILE A 35 -1.63 -12.48 -3.03
C ILE A 35 -2.36 -13.34 -4.06
N ASN A 36 -3.49 -13.91 -3.65
CA ASN A 36 -4.24 -14.90 -4.45
C ASN A 36 -5.20 -14.28 -5.49
N GLY A 37 -5.28 -12.95 -5.58
CA GLY A 37 -6.26 -12.27 -6.44
C GLY A 37 -6.14 -10.74 -6.35
N PRO A 38 -7.19 -9.99 -6.76
CA PRO A 38 -7.17 -8.53 -6.69
C PRO A 38 -6.92 -8.00 -5.27
N ALA A 39 -5.89 -7.17 -5.12
CA ALA A 39 -5.52 -6.45 -3.91
C ALA A 39 -5.70 -4.93 -4.13
N VAL A 40 -6.25 -4.24 -3.12
CA VAL A 40 -6.62 -2.82 -3.22
C VAL A 40 -6.28 -2.07 -1.93
N GLY A 41 -5.82 -0.82 -2.08
CA GLY A 41 -5.64 0.11 -0.96
C GLY A 41 -4.54 -0.34 0.00
N ILE A 42 -4.84 -0.34 1.31
CA ILE A 42 -3.85 -0.60 2.36
C ILE A 42 -3.12 -1.95 2.23
N SER A 43 -3.81 -2.95 1.66
CA SER A 43 -3.20 -4.26 1.38
C SER A 43 -2.07 -4.20 0.35
N VAL A 44 -2.10 -3.21 -0.55
CA VAL A 44 -1.08 -2.99 -1.58
C VAL A 44 -0.02 -2.00 -1.10
N SER A 45 -0.43 -0.94 -0.40
CA SER A 45 0.49 0.13 0.03
C SER A 45 1.52 -0.38 1.05
N THR A 46 1.14 -1.36 1.86
CA THR A 46 2.02 -2.01 2.85
C THR A 46 2.97 -3.05 2.26
N LEU A 47 2.82 -3.46 0.99
CA LEU A 47 3.66 -4.51 0.38
C LEU A 47 5.15 -4.14 0.37
N GLY A 48 5.48 -2.84 0.32
CA GLY A 48 6.87 -2.38 0.43
C GLY A 48 7.52 -2.59 1.80
N LEU A 49 6.78 -3.11 2.78
CA LEU A 49 7.26 -3.45 4.12
C LEU A 49 7.43 -4.98 4.33
N PHE A 50 7.13 -5.79 3.31
CA PHE A 50 7.32 -7.24 3.36
C PHE A 50 8.72 -7.62 2.85
N ASP A 51 9.26 -8.72 3.37
CA ASP A 51 10.54 -9.28 2.91
C ASP A 51 10.42 -10.02 1.56
N GLY A 52 9.19 -10.43 1.22
CA GLY A 52 8.89 -11.08 -0.05
C GLY A 52 7.40 -11.06 -0.34
N VAL A 53 7.05 -10.91 -1.61
CA VAL A 53 5.66 -10.84 -2.06
C VAL A 53 5.47 -11.77 -3.24
N TYR A 54 4.60 -12.76 -3.07
CA TYR A 54 4.26 -13.75 -4.09
C TYR A 54 2.82 -13.55 -4.51
N SER A 55 2.52 -13.73 -5.79
CA SER A 55 1.18 -13.54 -6.31
C SER A 55 0.76 -14.65 -7.27
N SER A 56 -0.55 -14.84 -7.37
CA SER A 56 -1.15 -15.56 -8.48
C SER A 56 -1.07 -14.69 -9.75
N SER A 57 -0.93 -15.32 -10.92
CA SER A 57 -0.88 -14.60 -12.22
C SER A 57 -2.13 -13.79 -12.53
N ASN A 58 -3.27 -14.10 -11.90
CA ASN A 58 -4.53 -13.34 -12.02
C ASN A 58 -4.66 -12.21 -10.98
N ALA A 59 -3.67 -12.00 -10.12
CA ALA A 59 -3.68 -10.91 -9.14
C ALA A 59 -3.55 -9.56 -9.83
N THR A 60 -4.13 -8.54 -9.18
CA THR A 60 -4.00 -7.16 -9.61
C THR A 60 -3.83 -6.25 -8.41
N PHE A 61 -3.17 -5.11 -8.59
CA PHE A 61 -2.77 -4.23 -7.51
C PHE A 61 -3.19 -2.80 -7.83
N SER A 62 -4.01 -2.18 -6.98
CA SER A 62 -4.44 -0.78 -7.21
C SER A 62 -4.54 0.03 -5.93
N LEU A 63 -4.14 1.29 -5.99
CA LEU A 63 -4.20 2.26 -4.91
C LEU A 63 -5.11 3.42 -5.32
N PRO A 64 -6.43 3.35 -5.09
CA PRO A 64 -7.38 4.36 -5.57
C PRO A 64 -7.41 5.62 -4.69
N PHE A 65 -6.24 6.11 -4.26
CA PHE A 65 -6.13 7.22 -3.33
C PHE A 65 -6.70 8.50 -3.90
N THR A 66 -6.38 8.82 -5.17
CA THR A 66 -6.87 10.07 -5.76
C THR A 66 -8.37 10.01 -6.04
N ARG A 67 -8.89 8.84 -6.44
CA ARG A 67 -10.34 8.60 -6.59
C ARG A 67 -11.12 8.72 -5.28
N THR A 68 -10.50 8.44 -4.13
CA THR A 68 -11.13 8.62 -2.80
C THR A 68 -10.75 9.94 -2.13
N ALA A 69 -10.04 10.85 -2.83
CA ALA A 69 -9.52 12.10 -2.30
C ALA A 69 -8.65 11.93 -1.04
N GLN A 70 -7.90 10.83 -0.99
CA GLN A 70 -6.97 10.49 0.08
C GLN A 70 -5.53 10.74 -0.38
N SER A 71 -4.65 11.00 0.59
CA SER A 71 -3.21 10.95 0.37
C SER A 71 -2.71 9.50 0.51
N ALA A 72 -1.49 9.25 0.04
CA ALA A 72 -0.87 7.95 0.16
C ALA A 72 -0.59 7.58 1.64
N GLU A 73 -0.81 6.32 1.98
CA GLU A 73 -0.54 5.74 3.30
C GLU A 73 0.36 4.49 3.20
N GLY A 74 0.50 3.73 4.28
CA GLY A 74 1.23 2.45 4.28
C GLY A 74 2.72 2.56 3.98
N CYS A 75 3.31 3.74 4.22
CA CYS A 75 4.67 4.11 3.80
C CYS A 75 4.88 4.09 2.27
N SER A 76 3.84 3.93 1.46
CA SER A 76 3.94 3.76 0.00
C SER A 76 4.54 4.96 -0.72
N SER A 77 4.35 6.19 -0.22
CA SER A 77 4.98 7.40 -0.76
C SER A 77 6.51 7.41 -0.63
N PHE A 78 7.08 6.56 0.24
CA PHE A 78 8.51 6.39 0.43
C PHE A 78 9.01 5.06 -0.16
N THR A 79 8.33 3.95 0.13
CA THR A 79 8.77 2.62 -0.29
C THR A 79 8.60 2.40 -1.79
N PHE A 80 7.52 2.89 -2.41
CA PHE A 80 7.30 2.65 -3.85
C PHE A 80 8.35 3.34 -4.71
N PRO A 81 8.70 4.63 -4.50
CA PRO A 81 9.79 5.24 -5.25
C PRO A 81 11.14 4.49 -5.14
N LEU A 82 11.43 3.87 -3.99
CA LEU A 82 12.64 3.06 -3.80
C LEU A 82 12.58 1.72 -4.53
N ILE A 83 11.39 1.10 -4.60
CA ILE A 83 11.18 -0.20 -5.22
C ILE A 83 11.08 -0.11 -6.74
N MET A 84 10.23 0.78 -7.26
CA MET A 84 9.87 0.84 -8.68
C MET A 84 10.39 2.08 -9.42
N GLY A 85 11.07 2.98 -8.70
CA GLY A 85 11.50 4.28 -9.22
C GLY A 85 10.40 5.34 -9.18
N SER A 86 10.81 6.61 -9.22
CA SER A 86 9.92 7.76 -9.00
C SER A 86 8.78 7.88 -10.02
N LEU A 87 9.01 7.58 -11.30
CA LEU A 87 7.98 7.72 -12.35
C LEU A 87 6.89 6.65 -12.21
N ASN A 88 7.28 5.39 -12.02
CA ASN A 88 6.34 4.29 -11.81
C ASN A 88 5.56 4.47 -10.51
N ALA A 89 6.20 4.96 -9.44
CA ALA A 89 5.51 5.25 -8.19
C ALA A 89 4.43 6.33 -8.36
N LYS A 90 4.71 7.41 -9.12
CA LYS A 90 3.72 8.46 -9.42
C LYS A 90 2.54 7.93 -10.24
N ASP A 91 2.81 7.07 -11.22
CA ASP A 91 1.78 6.42 -12.04
C ASP A 91 0.78 5.64 -11.15
N VAL A 92 1.27 4.90 -10.16
CA VAL A 92 0.40 4.12 -9.24
C VAL A 92 -0.24 5.01 -8.17
N LEU A 93 0.50 5.92 -7.55
CA LEU A 93 0.04 6.68 -6.37
C LEU A 93 -0.78 7.93 -6.71
N LEU A 94 -0.51 8.58 -7.86
CA LEU A 94 -1.15 9.85 -8.25
C LEU A 94 -2.16 9.68 -9.40
N PHE A 95 -2.04 8.62 -10.19
CA PHE A 95 -2.92 8.37 -11.32
C PHE A 95 -3.72 7.06 -11.17
N ASP A 96 -3.74 6.49 -9.96
CA ASP A 96 -4.47 5.29 -9.57
C ASP A 96 -4.28 4.11 -10.55
N ARG A 97 -3.09 3.99 -11.17
CA ARG A 97 -2.80 2.92 -12.13
C ARG A 97 -2.96 1.56 -11.44
N LYS A 98 -3.84 0.74 -12.01
CA LYS A 98 -3.97 -0.68 -11.67
C LYS A 98 -2.90 -1.48 -12.38
N LEU A 99 -2.12 -2.24 -11.62
CA LEU A 99 -1.09 -3.15 -12.12
C LEU A 99 -1.62 -4.58 -12.23
N THR A 100 -1.20 -5.30 -13.27
CA THR A 100 -1.24 -6.76 -13.30
C THR A 100 -0.12 -7.37 -12.45
N ALA A 101 -0.18 -8.67 -12.19
CA ALA A 101 0.93 -9.40 -11.55
C ALA A 101 2.25 -9.21 -12.32
N ASP A 102 2.24 -9.37 -13.65
CA ASP A 102 3.42 -9.21 -14.49
C ASP A 102 4.00 -7.78 -14.42
N GLU A 103 3.15 -6.75 -14.49
CA GLU A 103 3.59 -5.35 -14.35
C GLU A 103 4.15 -5.07 -12.95
N ALA A 104 3.50 -5.60 -11.90
CA ALA A 104 3.97 -5.45 -10.53
C ALA A 104 5.33 -6.12 -10.33
N GLN A 105 5.56 -7.28 -10.95
CA GLN A 105 6.85 -7.98 -10.89
C GLN A 105 7.93 -7.21 -11.64
N GLN A 106 7.65 -6.74 -12.85
CA GLN A 106 8.59 -5.93 -13.65
C GLN A 106 8.96 -4.62 -12.94
N ARG A 107 8.04 -4.06 -12.16
CA ARG A 107 8.26 -2.86 -11.34
C ARG A 107 8.89 -3.18 -9.98
N GLY A 108 9.17 -4.44 -9.66
CA GLY A 108 9.79 -4.85 -8.40
C GLY A 108 8.88 -4.84 -7.17
N LEU A 109 7.58 -4.53 -7.32
CA LEU A 109 6.62 -4.53 -6.22
C LEU A 109 6.33 -5.95 -5.70
N ILE A 110 6.48 -6.96 -6.56
CA ILE A 110 6.38 -8.37 -6.16
C ILE A 110 7.63 -9.15 -6.55
N THR A 111 7.93 -10.19 -5.78
CA THR A 111 9.03 -11.12 -6.01
C THR A 111 8.70 -12.09 -7.15
N LYS A 112 7.50 -12.68 -7.14
CA LYS A 112 7.05 -13.65 -8.15
C LYS A 112 5.54 -13.76 -8.25
#